data_AF-A0A0S4WY78-F1
#
_entry.id   AF-A0A0S4WY78-F1
#
_cell.length_a   1.000
_cell.length_b   1.000
_cell.length_c   1.000
_cell.angle_alpha   90.00
_cell.angle_beta   90.00
_cell.angle_gamma   90.00
#
_symmetry.space_group_name_H-M   'P 1'
#
loop_
_entity.id
_entity.type
_entity.pdbx_description
1 polymer ?
#
loop_
_entity_poly.entity_id
_entity_poly.type
_entity_poly.pdbx_seq_one_letter_code
_entity_poly.pdbx_strand_id
1 'polypeptide(L)'
;MITLSVPVRNSRLAVIGQALDAGVAGGLLRLYSAPRPDIGQALAEQVLLAEVRLPQPCMANLEGGRLVFAPIGQALCRRSGIVAWARLCDSDGRWVGDLDAGLPDSGAEVELSKLQVFAGGAVNVELAELIE
;
A
#
# COMPACT_ATOMS: atom_id res chain seq x y z
N MET A 1 -15.67 9.40 -20.23
CA MET A 1 -15.48 8.89 -18.86
C MET A 1 -16.57 7.86 -18.60
N ILE A 2 -16.21 6.63 -18.23
CA ILE A 2 -17.18 5.58 -17.90
C ILE A 2 -17.46 5.62 -16.40
N THR A 3 -18.73 5.54 -15.99
CA THR A 3 -19.12 5.40 -14.57
C THR A 3 -19.41 3.93 -14.30
N LEU A 4 -18.75 3.36 -13.30
CA LEU A 4 -18.89 1.94 -12.95
C LEU A 4 -19.91 1.76 -11.84
N SER A 5 -20.68 0.67 -11.90
CA SER A 5 -21.60 0.30 -10.82
C SER A 5 -20.82 -0.19 -9.59
N VAL A 6 -21.44 -0.07 -8.41
CA VAL A 6 -20.84 -0.54 -7.14
C VAL A 6 -20.38 -2.00 -7.20
N PRO A 7 -21.13 -2.96 -7.78
CA PRO A 7 -20.66 -4.34 -7.90
C PRO A 7 -19.39 -4.51 -8.75
N VAL A 8 -19.24 -3.70 -9.81
CA VAL A 8 -18.04 -3.75 -10.66
C VAL A 8 -16.84 -3.19 -9.91
N ARG A 9 -17.01 -2.07 -9.20
CA ARG A 9 -15.96 -1.47 -8.37
C ARG A 9 -15.52 -2.40 -7.25
N ASN A 10 -16.48 -2.98 -6.53
CA ASN A 10 -16.20 -3.99 -5.51
C ASN A 10 -15.41 -5.17 -6.09
N SER A 11 -15.77 -5.65 -7.29
CA SER A 11 -15.08 -6.78 -7.92
C SER A 11 -13.62 -6.47 -8.26
N ARG A 12 -13.32 -5.26 -8.72
CA ARG A 12 -11.94 -4.84 -9.01
C ARG A 12 -11.09 -4.76 -7.74
N LEU A 13 -11.64 -4.15 -6.69
CA LEU A 13 -11.00 -4.10 -5.38
C LEU A 13 -10.82 -5.50 -4.77
N ALA A 14 -11.78 -6.40 -4.95
CA ALA A 14 -11.66 -7.80 -4.51
C ALA A 14 -10.48 -8.51 -5.17
N VAL A 15 -10.24 -8.27 -6.46
CA VAL A 15 -9.09 -8.84 -7.18
C VAL A 15 -7.76 -8.34 -6.59
N ILE A 16 -7.69 -7.07 -6.18
CA ILE A 16 -6.49 -6.54 -5.50
C ILE A 16 -6.27 -7.24 -4.15
N GLY A 17 -7.32 -7.34 -3.33
CA GLY A 17 -7.23 -8.03 -2.03
C GLY A 17 -6.85 -9.51 -2.18
N GLN A 18 -7.43 -10.22 -3.14
CA GLN A 18 -7.08 -11.61 -3.45
C GLN A 18 -5.63 -11.76 -3.93
N ALA A 19 -5.12 -10.81 -4.71
CA ALA A 19 -3.72 -10.82 -5.14
C ALA A 19 -2.75 -10.62 -3.97
N LEU A 20 -3.10 -9.76 -3.01
CA LEU A 20 -2.34 -9.56 -1.77
C LEU A 20 -2.36 -10.79 -0.86
N ASP A 21 -3.51 -11.46 -0.77
CA ASP A 21 -3.74 -12.65 0.05
C ASP A 21 -3.40 -13.96 -0.66
N ALA A 22 -2.75 -13.91 -1.84
CA ALA A 22 -2.49 -15.08 -2.69
C ALA A 22 -1.60 -16.15 -2.03
N GLY A 23 -0.83 -15.78 -1.01
CA GLY A 23 0.02 -16.70 -0.23
C GLY A 23 -0.44 -16.85 1.22
N VAL A 24 0.21 -17.77 1.95
CA VAL A 24 -0.12 -18.04 3.36
C VAL A 24 0.37 -16.95 4.31
N ALA A 25 1.39 -16.19 3.91
CA ALA A 25 1.81 -15.00 4.61
C ALA A 25 1.07 -13.80 3.99
N GLY A 26 0.63 -12.83 4.78
CA GLY A 26 -0.03 -11.64 4.22
C GLY A 26 0.90 -10.86 3.29
N GLY A 27 0.30 -10.11 2.37
CA GLY A 27 1.02 -9.26 1.41
C GLY A 27 1.90 -8.18 2.08
N LEU A 28 2.55 -7.37 1.26
CA LEU A 28 3.51 -6.36 1.73
C LEU A 28 3.11 -4.97 1.24
N LEU A 29 3.17 -3.98 2.14
CA LEU A 29 3.17 -2.56 1.82
C LEU A 29 4.61 -2.04 1.96
N ARG A 30 5.19 -1.58 0.86
CA ARG A 30 6.57 -1.10 0.80
C ARG A 30 6.61 0.39 0.54
N LEU A 31 7.31 1.13 1.40
CA LEU A 31 7.50 2.57 1.26
C LEU A 31 8.83 2.85 0.57
N TYR A 32 8.80 3.66 -0.48
CA TYR A 32 9.96 3.96 -1.30
C TYR A 32 10.30 5.45 -1.31
N SER A 33 11.60 5.73 -1.42
CA SER A 33 12.10 7.04 -1.79
C SER A 33 12.06 7.25 -3.31
N ALA A 34 12.39 8.46 -3.74
CA ALA A 34 12.49 8.90 -5.14
C ALA A 34 11.16 8.77 -5.91
N PRO A 35 11.00 9.43 -7.07
CA PRO A 35 9.76 9.34 -7.85
C PRO A 35 9.40 7.90 -8.21
N ARG A 36 8.11 7.59 -8.28
CA ARG A 36 7.61 6.29 -8.73
C ARG A 36 8.10 6.02 -10.17
N PRO A 37 8.61 4.80 -10.47
CA PRO A 37 8.93 4.45 -11.85
C PRO A 37 7.66 4.35 -12.71
N ASP A 38 7.81 4.47 -14.02
CA ASP A 38 6.71 4.23 -14.94
C ASP A 38 6.16 2.80 -14.80
N ILE A 39 4.88 2.62 -15.12
CA ILE A 39 4.20 1.33 -15.03
C ILE A 39 4.98 0.28 -15.83
N GLY A 40 5.29 -0.86 -15.19
CA GLY A 40 6.03 -1.96 -15.78
C GLY A 40 7.55 -1.81 -15.75
N GLN A 41 8.10 -0.68 -15.27
CA GLN A 41 9.53 -0.52 -15.09
C GLN A 41 10.01 -1.07 -13.74
N ALA A 42 11.25 -1.58 -13.74
CA ALA A 42 11.91 -2.02 -12.52
C ALA A 42 12.30 -0.84 -11.63
N LEU A 43 12.48 -1.10 -10.34
CA LEU A 43 13.05 -0.11 -9.42
C LEU A 43 14.53 0.08 -9.74
N ALA A 44 14.96 1.33 -9.88
CA ALA A 44 16.35 1.69 -10.16
C ALA A 44 16.93 2.56 -9.05
N GLU A 45 16.31 3.73 -8.81
CA GLU A 45 16.77 4.73 -7.84
C GLU A 45 15.97 4.68 -6.53
N GLN A 46 14.83 4.00 -6.54
CA GLN A 46 13.91 3.95 -5.42
C GLN A 46 14.45 3.05 -4.31
N VAL A 47 14.75 3.65 -3.17
CA VAL A 47 15.27 2.94 -2.00
C VAL A 47 14.10 2.50 -1.14
N LEU A 48 14.06 1.21 -0.78
CA LEU A 48 13.10 0.69 0.19
C LEU A 48 13.39 1.29 1.57
N LEU A 49 12.48 2.13 2.05
CA LEU A 49 12.57 2.81 3.35
C LEU A 49 11.95 1.97 4.46
N ALA A 50 10.78 1.39 4.22
CA ALA A 50 10.09 0.50 5.16
C ALA A 50 9.29 -0.56 4.42
N GLU A 51 9.09 -1.70 5.07
CA GLU A 51 8.24 -2.79 4.57
C GLU A 51 7.34 -3.25 5.73
N VAL A 52 6.03 -3.09 5.55
CA VAL A 52 5.00 -3.48 6.49
C VAL A 52 4.30 -4.71 5.93
N ARG A 53 4.20 -5.77 6.73
CA ARG A 53 3.42 -6.94 6.35
C ARG A 53 1.95 -6.68 6.66
N LEU A 54 1.10 -6.90 5.67
CA LEU A 54 -0.34 -6.82 5.79
C LEU A 54 -0.86 -8.06 6.55
N PRO A 55 -2.00 -7.96 7.26
CA PRO A 55 -2.66 -9.12 7.83
C PRO A 55 -3.07 -10.13 6.74
N GLN A 56 -3.31 -11.38 7.14
CA GLN A 56 -3.87 -12.44 6.30
C GLN A 56 -5.13 -12.97 7.00
N PRO A 57 -6.34 -12.76 6.44
CA PRO A 57 -6.63 -11.99 5.22
C PRO A 57 -6.38 -10.48 5.41
N CYS A 58 -6.09 -9.77 4.31
CA CYS A 58 -5.73 -8.35 4.35
C CYS A 58 -6.95 -7.43 4.42
N MET A 59 -8.13 -7.89 4.00
CA MET A 59 -9.36 -7.10 3.93
C MET A 59 -10.16 -7.24 5.23
N ALA A 60 -10.48 -6.12 5.90
CA ALA A 60 -11.49 -6.09 6.96
C ALA A 60 -12.89 -5.89 6.39
N ASN A 61 -13.03 -5.07 5.35
CA ASN A 61 -14.31 -4.81 4.71
C ASN A 61 -14.15 -4.47 3.23
N LEU A 62 -15.17 -4.78 2.43
CA LEU A 62 -15.24 -4.42 1.01
C LEU A 62 -16.69 -4.11 0.63
N GLU A 63 -17.02 -2.82 0.55
CA GLU A 63 -18.38 -2.37 0.25
C GLU A 63 -18.36 -0.96 -0.37
N GLY A 64 -19.37 -0.61 -1.16
CA GLY A 64 -19.54 0.76 -1.66
C GLY A 64 -18.42 1.25 -2.59
N GLY A 65 -17.65 0.34 -3.21
CA GLY A 65 -16.47 0.69 -3.99
C GLY A 65 -15.31 1.17 -3.13
N ARG A 66 -15.22 0.67 -1.89
CA ARG A 66 -14.17 0.94 -0.91
C ARG A 66 -13.68 -0.34 -0.24
N LEU A 67 -12.38 -0.57 -0.28
CA LEU A 67 -11.69 -1.64 0.44
C LEU A 67 -11.03 -1.06 1.67
N VAL A 68 -11.36 -1.61 2.83
CA VAL A 68 -10.73 -1.27 4.11
C VAL A 68 -9.80 -2.40 4.49
N PHE A 69 -8.53 -2.08 4.68
CA PHE A 69 -7.56 -3.05 5.18
C PHE A 69 -7.84 -3.39 6.64
N ALA A 70 -7.67 -4.66 7.00
CA ALA A 70 -7.62 -5.06 8.40
C ALA A 70 -6.42 -4.39 9.10
N PRO A 71 -6.46 -4.23 10.44
CA PRO A 71 -5.47 -3.43 11.17
C PRO A 71 -4.04 -3.75 10.76
N ILE A 72 -3.38 -2.77 10.14
CA ILE A 72 -2.01 -2.90 9.66
C ILE A 72 -1.08 -2.68 10.86
N GLY A 73 -0.12 -3.58 11.03
CA GLY A 73 0.86 -3.49 12.10
C GLY A 73 1.86 -2.34 11.90
N GLN A 74 2.82 -2.26 12.81
CA GLN A 74 3.97 -1.36 12.68
C GLN A 74 5.16 -2.07 12.03
N ALA A 75 6.03 -1.32 11.37
CA ALA A 75 7.34 -1.80 10.96
C ALA A 75 8.44 -0.77 11.25
N LEU A 76 9.67 -1.25 11.43
CA LEU A 76 10.82 -0.37 11.53
C LEU A 76 11.35 -0.02 10.14
N CYS A 77 11.74 1.24 9.98
CA CYS A 77 12.38 1.72 8.77
C CYS A 77 13.76 1.07 8.63
N ARG A 78 14.04 0.55 7.43
CA ARG A 78 15.34 -0.02 7.06
C ARG A 78 16.36 1.07 6.76
N ARG A 79 15.90 2.21 6.22
CA ARG A 79 16.75 3.35 5.84
C ARG A 79 16.04 4.67 6.12
N SER A 80 16.84 5.71 6.33
CA SER A 80 16.35 7.08 6.43
C SER A 80 16.10 7.65 5.03
N GLY A 81 15.07 8.48 4.89
CA GLY A 81 14.73 9.11 3.62
C GLY A 81 13.34 9.76 3.65
N ILE A 82 12.95 10.34 2.53
CA ILE A 82 11.61 10.88 2.33
C ILE A 82 10.81 9.86 1.55
N VAL A 83 9.68 9.41 2.11
CA VAL A 83 8.71 8.56 1.43
C VAL A 83 8.05 9.38 0.32
N ALA A 84 8.09 8.84 -0.89
CA ALA A 84 7.52 9.48 -2.08
C ALA A 84 6.29 8.73 -2.62
N TRP A 85 6.19 7.42 -2.39
CA TRP A 85 5.09 6.56 -2.83
C TRP A 85 5.17 5.20 -2.12
N ALA A 86 4.13 4.38 -2.27
CA ALA A 86 4.07 3.04 -1.72
C ALA A 86 3.76 1.97 -2.79
N ARG A 87 4.19 0.74 -2.55
CA ARG A 87 3.93 -0.43 -3.40
C ARG A 87 3.26 -1.54 -2.60
N LEU A 88 2.19 -2.07 -3.15
CA LEU A 88 1.56 -3.31 -2.75
C LEU A 88 2.21 -4.49 -3.47
N CYS A 89 2.57 -5.51 -2.70
CA CYS A 89 3.07 -6.78 -3.21
C CYS A 89 2.35 -7.97 -2.58
N ASP A 90 2.32 -9.09 -3.30
CA ASP A 90 1.92 -10.38 -2.73
C ASP A 90 2.95 -10.85 -1.67
N SER A 91 2.68 -11.99 -1.04
CA SER A 91 3.54 -12.56 0.01
C SER A 91 4.96 -12.91 -0.44
N ASP A 92 5.15 -13.15 -1.75
CA ASP A 92 6.43 -13.46 -2.38
C ASP A 92 7.14 -12.20 -2.92
N GLY A 93 6.53 -11.02 -2.73
CA GLY A 93 7.08 -9.75 -3.19
C GLY A 93 6.77 -9.42 -4.65
N ARG A 94 5.86 -10.13 -5.33
CA ARG A 94 5.41 -9.78 -6.69
C ARG A 94 4.52 -8.54 -6.64
N TRP A 95 4.61 -7.72 -7.68
CA TRP A 95 3.90 -6.45 -7.76
C TRP A 95 2.39 -6.65 -7.90
N VAL A 96 1.60 -5.93 -7.09
CA VAL A 96 0.12 -5.89 -7.16
C VAL A 96 -0.36 -4.50 -7.58
N GLY A 97 0.22 -3.43 -7.02
CA GLY A 97 -0.16 -2.06 -7.37
C GLY A 97 0.73 -1.03 -6.69
N ASP A 98 0.68 0.20 -7.17
CA ASP A 98 1.39 1.35 -6.58
C ASP A 98 0.37 2.38 -6.08
N LEU A 99 0.67 3.00 -4.95
CA LEU A 99 -0.19 3.91 -4.20
C LEU A 99 0.54 5.22 -3.94
N ASP A 100 -0.21 6.33 -3.95
CA ASP A 100 0.34 7.61 -3.54
C ASP A 100 0.56 7.60 -2.03
N ALA A 101 1.64 8.25 -1.59
CA ALA A 101 1.95 8.41 -0.18
C ALA A 101 1.98 9.90 0.16
N GLY A 102 1.29 10.28 1.22
CA GLY A 102 1.09 11.68 1.57
C GLY A 102 1.01 11.91 3.07
N LEU A 103 0.79 13.18 3.44
CA LEU A 103 0.48 13.56 4.81
C LEU A 103 -1.01 13.33 5.09
N PRO A 104 -1.47 13.38 6.35
CA PRO A 104 -2.89 13.31 6.66
C PRO A 104 -3.67 14.38 5.88
N ASP A 105 -4.87 14.02 5.42
CA ASP A 105 -5.77 14.87 4.62
C ASP A 105 -5.25 15.25 3.22
N SER A 106 -4.18 14.59 2.72
CA SER A 106 -3.72 14.83 1.35
C SER A 106 -4.58 14.13 0.30
N GLY A 107 -5.40 13.16 0.72
CA GLY A 107 -6.18 12.31 -0.19
C GLY A 107 -5.34 11.24 -0.87
N ALA A 108 -4.16 10.94 -0.35
CA ALA A 108 -3.32 9.84 -0.81
C ALA A 108 -3.85 8.53 -0.22
N GLU A 109 -3.68 7.39 -0.91
CA GLU A 109 -4.16 6.11 -0.37
C GLU A 109 -3.37 5.67 0.87
N VAL A 110 -2.13 6.15 1.02
CA VAL A 110 -1.28 5.92 2.20
C VAL A 110 -0.93 7.25 2.85
N GLU A 111 -1.61 7.58 3.95
CA GLU A 111 -1.33 8.78 4.73
C GLU A 111 -0.40 8.47 5.92
N LEU A 112 0.68 9.23 6.02
CA LEU A 112 1.72 9.09 7.05
C LEU A 112 1.85 10.39 7.83
N SER A 113 1.96 10.30 9.16
CA SER A 113 2.14 11.49 10.02
C SER A 113 3.36 12.35 9.63
N LYS A 114 4.40 11.72 9.06
CA LYS A 114 5.57 12.36 8.46
C LYS A 114 6.06 11.56 7.26
N LEU A 115 6.45 12.24 6.19
CA LEU A 115 7.11 11.61 5.03
C LEU A 115 8.61 11.37 5.26
N GLN A 116 9.27 12.20 6.10
CA GLN A 116 10.65 11.95 6.51
C GLN A 116 10.69 10.84 7.55
N VAL A 117 11.36 9.74 7.21
CA VAL A 117 11.58 8.59 8.08
C VAL A 117 13.06 8.42 8.38
N PHE A 118 13.35 7.70 9.47
CA PHE A 118 14.71 7.44 9.93
C PHE A 118 14.90 5.95 10.17
N ALA A 119 16.06 5.42 9.78
CA ALA A 119 16.40 4.02 10.04
C ALA A 119 16.22 3.66 11.53
N GLY A 120 15.57 2.53 11.81
CA GLY A 120 15.20 2.11 13.16
C GLY A 120 13.99 2.82 13.77
N GLY A 121 13.47 3.88 13.14
CA GLY A 121 12.21 4.52 13.52
C GLY A 121 11.01 3.68 13.07
N ALA A 122 9.94 3.69 13.86
CA ALA A 122 8.71 2.99 13.52
C ALA A 122 7.86 3.80 12.51
N VAL A 123 7.25 3.10 11.57
CA VAL A 123 6.14 3.59 10.76
C VAL A 123 4.89 2.83 11.18
N ASN A 124 3.88 3.59 11.58
CA ASN A 124 2.54 3.08 11.84
C ASN A 124 1.66 3.45 10.65
N VAL A 125 1.01 2.46 10.08
CA VAL A 125 -0.02 2.65 9.06
C VAL A 125 -1.34 2.37 9.76
N GLU A 126 -2.00 3.41 10.26
CA GLU A 126 -3.20 3.27 11.09
C GLU A 126 -4.46 3.01 10.25
N LEU A 127 -4.45 3.45 8.99
CA LEU A 127 -5.53 3.23 8.03
C LEU A 127 -4.94 3.25 6.62
N ALA A 128 -5.27 2.22 5.82
CA ALA A 128 -5.11 2.25 4.37
C ALA A 128 -6.45 1.88 3.76
N GLU A 129 -6.83 2.57 2.70
CA GLU A 129 -8.10 2.32 2.01
C GLU A 129 -7.89 2.52 0.51
N LEU A 130 -8.56 1.69 -0.27
CA LEU A 130 -8.63 1.86 -1.73
C LEU A 130 -10.05 2.26 -2.09
N ILE A 131 -10.19 3.37 -2.79
CA ILE A 131 -11.47 3.92 -3.23
C ILE A 131 -11.45 3.95 -4.75
N GLU A 132 -12.51 3.42 -5.38
CA GLU A 132 -12.67 3.44 -6.84
C GLU A 132 -13.74 4.41 -7.36
#